data_AF-A0A2W1LG61-F1
#
_entry.id   AF-A0A2W1LG61-F1
#
_cell.length_a   1.000
_cell.length_b   1.000
_cell.length_c   1.000
_cell.angle_alpha   90.00
_cell.angle_beta   90.00
_cell.angle_gamma   90.00
#
_symmetry.space_group_name_H-M   'P 1'
#
loop_
_entity.id
_entity.type
_entity.pdbx_description
1 polymer ?
#
loop_
_entity_poly.entity_id
_entity_poly.type
_entity_poly.pdbx_seq_one_letter_code
_entity_poly.pdbx_strand_id
1 'polypeptide(L)'
;MCDVMILDSGIDRRFFNELTHSYEYDPDTHEVRETKHPQDLTGHGSACAHMIRRLATNVRLGSIKILDPNLTGDSKSLEAALELCLSLDVSILHMSFSFRSFHITSRLKELFQRISNQGKWVVASVENGSEMSYPAALPTVIGVNGTLMPESETIWVDQGKPIQVAADMTPVWTHQDFSVYSLFGGNSKAAAVVTGHLARLLLEQNQNQQIDPCCLLAQTAQRFSWLDEELQRSPNLEITQPVYGHTLPINVLNRIKDIVSCYCNTRTGDHHLLLSKNGLSQNQFPNFIRDIASVVGIPANDMQWTFRHFSSFSHFICHIERIYHHESKTYA
;
A
#
# COMPACT_ATOMS: atom_id res chain seq x y z
N MET A 1 -3.47 -10.61 19.32
CA MET A 1 -4.38 -10.37 18.17
C MET A 1 -4.20 -8.91 17.75
N CYS A 2 -4.27 -8.59 16.46
CA CYS A 2 -4.08 -7.23 15.96
C CYS A 2 -5.23 -6.84 15.03
N ASP A 3 -5.85 -5.70 15.32
CA ASP A 3 -7.01 -5.18 14.59
C ASP A 3 -6.67 -3.84 13.99
N VAL A 4 -6.86 -3.72 12.69
CA VAL A 4 -6.62 -2.49 11.94
C VAL A 4 -7.96 -1.97 11.45
N MET A 5 -8.32 -0.76 11.88
CA MET A 5 -9.48 -0.04 11.39
C MET A 5 -9.05 0.91 10.27
N ILE A 6 -9.56 0.68 9.06
CA ILE A 6 -9.26 1.51 7.88
C ILE A 6 -10.35 2.57 7.74
N LEU A 7 -9.96 3.83 7.92
CA LEU A 7 -10.81 4.99 7.67
C LEU A 7 -10.50 5.46 6.24
N ASP A 8 -11.38 5.20 5.29
CA ASP A 8 -11.14 5.52 3.88
C ASP A 8 -12.48 5.51 3.09
N SER A 9 -12.45 5.09 1.83
CA SER A 9 -13.57 4.96 0.87
C SER A 9 -14.40 3.68 1.04
N GLY A 10 -14.06 2.85 2.02
CA GLY A 10 -14.71 1.56 2.30
C GLY A 10 -13.79 0.38 1.98
N ILE A 11 -14.28 -0.83 2.20
CA ILE A 11 -13.65 -2.08 1.76
C ILE A 11 -14.72 -2.93 1.10
N ASP A 12 -14.43 -3.45 -0.09
CA ASP A 12 -15.36 -4.31 -0.80
C ASP A 12 -15.32 -5.77 -0.28
N ARG A 13 -16.47 -6.22 0.22
CA ARG A 13 -16.64 -7.55 0.79
C ARG A 13 -16.40 -8.70 -0.19
N ARG A 14 -16.49 -8.46 -1.51
CA ARG A 14 -16.19 -9.47 -2.54
C ARG A 14 -14.76 -10.00 -2.43
N PHE A 15 -13.85 -9.19 -1.88
CA PHE A 15 -12.43 -9.50 -1.78
C PHE A 15 -11.98 -9.69 -0.32
N PHE A 16 -12.76 -9.20 0.63
CA PHE A 16 -12.50 -9.31 2.07
C PHE A 16 -13.72 -9.93 2.76
N ASN A 17 -13.75 -11.26 2.81
CA ASN A 17 -14.90 -12.02 3.31
C ASN A 17 -15.16 -11.81 4.83
N GLU A 18 -14.13 -11.42 5.57
CA GLU A 18 -14.16 -11.27 7.03
C GLU A 18 -13.59 -9.91 7.43
N LEU A 19 -14.51 -8.96 7.64
CA LEU A 19 -14.22 -7.71 8.34
C LEU A 19 -14.74 -7.82 9.79
N THR A 20 -13.93 -7.40 10.76
CA THR A 20 -14.37 -7.37 12.18
C THR A 20 -15.49 -6.37 12.39
N HIS A 21 -15.41 -5.26 11.66
CA HIS A 21 -16.31 -4.13 11.75
C HIS A 21 -16.50 -3.51 10.37
N SER A 22 -17.71 -3.03 10.09
CA SER A 22 -18.02 -2.34 8.84
C SER A 22 -19.00 -1.21 9.12
N TYR A 23 -18.54 0.02 8.95
CA TYR A 23 -19.30 1.22 9.21
C TYR A 23 -19.25 2.18 8.02
N GLU A 24 -20.25 3.04 7.90
CA GLU A 24 -20.35 4.06 6.86
C GLU A 24 -20.89 5.36 7.47
N TYR A 25 -20.30 6.48 7.10
CA TYR A 25 -20.76 7.80 7.47
C TYR A 25 -21.98 8.20 6.61
N ASP A 26 -23.06 8.56 7.28
CA ASP A 26 -24.26 9.13 6.69
C ASP A 26 -24.17 10.67 6.69
N PRO A 27 -24.03 11.32 5.52
CA PRO A 27 -23.90 12.77 5.44
C PRO A 27 -25.19 13.52 5.80
N ASP A 28 -26.35 12.88 5.72
CA ASP A 28 -27.64 13.51 6.04
C ASP A 28 -27.85 13.57 7.56
N THR A 29 -27.44 12.52 8.27
CA THR A 29 -27.57 12.46 9.74
C THR A 29 -26.30 12.90 10.47
N HIS A 30 -25.17 13.03 9.78
CA HIS A 30 -23.83 13.24 10.36
C HIS A 30 -23.42 12.16 11.37
N GLU A 31 -23.82 10.90 11.13
CA GLU A 31 -23.54 9.78 12.02
C GLU A 31 -22.80 8.66 11.28
N VAL A 32 -21.99 7.91 12.02
CA VAL A 32 -21.37 6.68 11.49
C VAL A 32 -22.23 5.49 11.92
N ARG A 33 -22.69 4.69 10.95
CA ARG A 33 -23.63 3.59 11.16
C ARG A 33 -23.04 2.27 10.67
N GLU A 34 -23.39 1.18 11.34
CA GLU A 34 -22.96 -0.15 10.92
C GLU A 34 -23.62 -0.53 9.59
N THR A 35 -22.85 -1.09 8.66
CA THR A 35 -23.34 -1.56 7.36
C THR A 35 -23.10 -3.05 7.19
N LYS A 36 -24.13 -3.77 6.72
CA LYS A 36 -24.04 -5.21 6.39
C LYS A 36 -23.50 -5.46 4.98
N HIS A 37 -23.43 -4.40 4.16
CA HIS A 37 -23.06 -4.44 2.76
C HIS A 37 -21.95 -3.42 2.49
N PRO A 38 -20.75 -3.59 3.10
CA PRO A 38 -19.66 -2.67 2.85
C PRO A 38 -19.23 -2.74 1.39
N GLN A 39 -19.05 -1.57 0.80
CA GLN A 39 -18.68 -1.38 -0.59
C GLN A 39 -17.57 -0.34 -0.68
N ASP A 40 -16.73 -0.49 -1.70
CA ASP A 40 -15.70 0.46 -2.06
C ASP A 40 -15.80 0.70 -3.57
N LEU A 41 -16.31 1.87 -3.95
CA LEU A 41 -16.57 2.23 -5.34
C LEU A 41 -15.34 2.82 -6.04
N THR A 42 -14.39 3.36 -5.27
CA THR A 42 -13.16 3.97 -5.80
C THR A 42 -12.03 2.95 -5.88
N GLY A 43 -12.09 1.98 -4.97
CA GLY A 43 -11.15 0.92 -4.78
C GLY A 43 -9.97 1.25 -3.88
N HIS A 44 -9.91 2.47 -3.34
CA HIS A 44 -8.75 2.96 -2.62
C HIS A 44 -8.60 2.30 -1.24
N GLY A 45 -9.69 2.20 -0.47
CA GLY A 45 -9.66 1.59 0.86
C GLY A 45 -9.38 0.08 0.81
N SER A 46 -9.93 -0.61 -0.19
CA SER A 46 -9.65 -2.03 -0.43
C SER A 46 -8.21 -2.27 -0.88
N ALA A 47 -7.60 -1.35 -1.63
CA ALA A 47 -6.18 -1.41 -1.99
C ALA A 47 -5.28 -1.24 -0.76
N CYS A 48 -5.64 -0.34 0.17
CA CYS A 48 -4.96 -0.22 1.47
C CYS A 48 -5.08 -1.51 2.28
N ALA A 49 -6.30 -2.06 2.37
CA ALA A 49 -6.57 -3.32 3.04
C ALA A 49 -5.75 -4.49 2.46
N HIS A 50 -5.62 -4.55 1.14
CA HIS A 50 -4.81 -5.55 0.45
C HIS A 50 -3.34 -5.45 0.84
N MET A 51 -2.77 -4.24 0.81
CA MET A 51 -1.37 -4.02 1.15
C MET A 51 -1.06 -4.35 2.62
N ILE A 52 -1.96 -3.97 3.54
CA ILE A 52 -1.81 -4.29 4.96
C ILE A 52 -1.87 -5.80 5.18
N ARG A 53 -2.85 -6.50 4.58
CA ARG A 53 -3.00 -7.96 4.67
C ARG A 53 -1.81 -8.72 4.07
N ARG A 54 -1.21 -8.21 2.99
CA ARG A 54 -0.03 -8.79 2.35
C ARG A 54 1.16 -8.86 3.32
N LEU A 55 1.39 -7.79 4.07
CA LEU A 55 2.45 -7.71 5.07
C LEU A 55 2.11 -8.42 6.38
N ALA A 56 0.83 -8.45 6.76
CA ALA A 56 0.35 -9.05 8.00
C ALA A 56 -0.82 -10.00 7.71
N THR A 57 -0.53 -11.25 7.32
CA THR A 57 -1.53 -12.20 6.81
C THR A 57 -2.69 -12.47 7.78
N ASN A 58 -2.40 -12.53 9.08
CA ASN A 58 -3.37 -12.83 10.13
C ASN A 58 -4.00 -11.57 10.77
N VAL A 59 -3.81 -10.39 10.17
CA VAL A 59 -4.42 -9.16 10.67
C VAL A 59 -5.94 -9.19 10.50
N ARG A 60 -6.66 -8.75 11.53
CA ARG A 60 -8.10 -8.51 11.44
C ARG A 60 -8.33 -7.10 10.92
N LEU A 61 -9.18 -6.96 9.90
CA LEU A 61 -9.45 -5.68 9.25
C LEU A 61 -10.87 -5.22 9.56
N GLY A 62 -11.03 -3.95 9.90
CA GLY A 62 -12.31 -3.25 9.93
C GLY A 62 -12.30 -2.08 8.95
N SER A 63 -13.49 -1.58 8.61
CA SER A 63 -13.64 -0.41 7.74
C SER A 63 -14.62 0.60 8.33
N ILE A 64 -14.27 1.87 8.25
CA ILE A 64 -15.20 3.00 8.37
C ILE A 64 -15.09 3.81 7.08
N LYS A 65 -16.16 3.76 6.28
CA LYS A 65 -16.25 4.56 5.05
C LYS A 65 -16.60 6.00 5.40
N ILE A 66 -15.65 6.90 5.21
CA ILE A 66 -15.78 8.34 5.48
C ILE A 66 -15.47 9.22 4.27
N LEU A 67 -14.99 8.61 3.18
CA LEU A 67 -14.70 9.28 1.92
C LEU A 67 -15.78 8.96 0.88
N ASP A 68 -16.11 9.96 0.07
CA ASP A 68 -17.02 9.87 -1.06
C ASP A 68 -16.34 9.22 -2.30
N PRO A 69 -17.08 9.01 -3.41
CA PRO A 69 -16.51 8.48 -4.64
C PRO A 69 -15.40 9.34 -5.29
N ASN A 70 -15.21 10.59 -4.85
CA ASN A 70 -14.12 11.47 -5.27
C ASN A 70 -12.94 11.45 -4.28
N LEU A 71 -12.92 10.50 -3.34
CA LEU A 71 -11.93 10.39 -2.25
C LEU A 71 -11.88 11.62 -1.35
N THR A 72 -13.01 12.34 -1.24
CA THR A 72 -13.14 13.53 -0.40
C THR A 72 -14.02 13.20 0.81
N GLY A 73 -13.63 13.71 1.97
CA GLY A 73 -14.41 13.63 3.21
C GLY A 73 -14.50 15.01 3.85
N ASP A 74 -15.44 15.17 4.78
CA ASP A 74 -15.55 16.38 5.59
C ASP A 74 -14.98 16.16 7.00
N SER A 75 -14.77 17.24 7.77
CA SER A 75 -14.23 17.12 9.13
C SER A 75 -15.19 16.40 10.08
N LYS A 76 -16.50 16.47 9.85
CA LYS A 76 -17.51 15.83 10.70
C LYS A 76 -17.48 14.31 10.54
N SER A 77 -17.24 13.80 9.33
CA SER A 77 -17.12 12.37 9.08
C SER A 77 -15.92 11.78 9.82
N LEU A 78 -14.78 12.50 9.83
CA LEU A 78 -13.61 12.12 10.62
C LEU A 78 -13.87 12.20 12.12
N GLU A 79 -14.48 13.27 12.61
CA GLU A 79 -14.81 13.41 14.04
C GLU A 79 -15.75 12.28 14.51
N ALA A 80 -16.79 11.96 13.74
CA ALA A 80 -17.73 10.89 14.06
C ALA A 80 -17.06 9.50 14.02
N ALA A 81 -16.17 9.25 13.05
CA ALA A 81 -15.42 8.00 12.97
C ALA A 81 -14.43 7.84 14.13
N LEU A 82 -13.73 8.91 14.52
CA LEU A 82 -12.83 8.89 15.67
C LEU A 82 -13.60 8.68 16.98
N GLU A 83 -14.78 9.29 17.16
CA GLU A 83 -15.64 9.04 18.32
C GLU A 83 -16.08 7.57 18.37
N LEU A 84 -16.49 6.98 17.25
CA LEU A 84 -16.80 5.55 17.21
C LEU A 84 -15.57 4.71 17.59
N CYS A 85 -14.41 5.02 17.02
CA CYS A 85 -13.16 4.29 17.30
C CYS A 85 -12.75 4.33 18.77
N LEU A 86 -13.17 5.32 19.57
CA LEU A 86 -12.90 5.34 21.01
C LEU A 86 -13.59 4.19 21.77
N SER A 87 -14.71 3.69 21.23
CA SER A 87 -15.47 2.57 21.81
C SER A 87 -15.07 1.19 21.27
N LEU A 88 -14.34 1.14 20.16
CA LEU A 88 -13.92 -0.11 19.52
C LEU A 88 -12.60 -0.62 20.08
N ASP A 89 -12.45 -1.93 20.19
CA ASP A 89 -11.20 -2.60 20.56
C ASP A 89 -10.35 -2.82 19.29
N VAL A 90 -9.69 -1.76 18.86
CA VAL A 90 -8.82 -1.76 17.66
C VAL A 90 -7.41 -1.35 18.04
N SER A 91 -6.42 -2.00 17.43
CA SER A 91 -5.01 -1.75 17.72
C SER A 91 -4.48 -0.55 16.94
N ILE A 92 -4.80 -0.47 15.64
CA ILE A 92 -4.28 0.54 14.73
C ILE A 92 -5.42 1.18 13.95
N LEU A 93 -5.42 2.50 13.82
CA LEU A 93 -6.24 3.26 12.89
C LEU A 93 -5.37 3.64 11.69
N HIS A 94 -5.81 3.30 10.49
CA HIS A 94 -5.14 3.61 9.24
C HIS A 94 -5.88 4.72 8.49
N MET A 95 -5.16 5.75 8.06
CA MET A 95 -5.68 6.91 7.32
C MET A 95 -4.78 7.25 6.13
N SER A 96 -5.23 6.92 4.92
CA SER A 96 -4.52 7.23 3.67
C SER A 96 -5.06 8.49 2.98
N PHE A 97 -5.41 9.50 3.77
CA PHE A 97 -5.89 10.80 3.31
C PHE A 97 -5.32 11.91 4.19
N SER A 98 -5.47 13.16 3.74
CA SER A 98 -4.98 14.33 4.45
C SER A 98 -5.99 15.46 4.39
N PHE A 99 -5.88 16.39 5.33
CA PHE A 99 -6.64 17.62 5.35
C PHE A 99 -5.71 18.81 5.66
N ARG A 100 -6.14 19.99 5.18
CA ARG A 100 -5.36 21.23 5.36
C ARG A 100 -5.36 21.65 6.83
N SER A 101 -4.28 22.30 7.26
CA SER A 101 -4.05 22.70 8.65
C SER A 101 -5.18 23.53 9.26
N PHE A 102 -5.84 24.41 8.51
CA PHE A 102 -6.95 25.21 9.04
C PHE A 102 -8.22 24.40 9.34
N HIS A 103 -8.31 23.15 8.86
CA HIS A 103 -9.39 22.22 9.22
C HIS A 103 -9.12 21.48 10.53
N ILE A 104 -7.95 21.66 11.16
CA ILE A 104 -7.66 21.00 12.44
C ILE A 104 -8.35 21.71 13.61
N THR A 105 -9.55 21.23 13.93
CA THR A 105 -10.33 21.73 15.05
C THR A 105 -9.70 21.33 16.38
N SER A 106 -9.97 22.09 17.45
CA SER A 106 -9.63 21.68 18.82
C SER A 106 -10.22 20.31 19.16
N ARG A 107 -11.41 20.03 18.60
CA ARG A 107 -12.11 18.75 18.76
C ARG A 107 -11.35 17.59 18.13
N LEU A 108 -10.86 17.72 16.91
CA LEU A 108 -10.03 16.68 16.28
C LEU A 108 -8.76 16.42 17.07
N LYS A 109 -8.07 17.47 17.56
CA LYS A 109 -6.87 17.30 18.40
C LYS A 109 -7.18 16.53 19.68
N GLU A 110 -8.28 16.86 20.35
CA GLU A 110 -8.77 16.16 21.53
C GLU A 110 -9.04 14.67 21.22
N LEU A 111 -9.70 14.38 20.10
CA LEU A 111 -10.01 13.03 19.67
C LEU A 111 -8.76 12.18 19.41
N PHE A 112 -7.80 12.70 18.65
CA PHE A 112 -6.53 12.01 18.42
C PHE A 112 -5.76 11.78 19.73
N GLN A 113 -5.80 12.74 20.66
CA GLN A 113 -5.19 12.56 21.98
C GLN A 113 -5.88 11.46 22.79
N ARG A 114 -7.22 11.41 22.78
CA ARG A 114 -7.99 10.37 23.49
C ARG A 114 -7.72 8.97 22.90
N ILE A 115 -7.65 8.85 21.58
CA ILE A 115 -7.27 7.61 20.89
C ILE A 115 -5.87 7.16 21.31
N SER A 116 -4.89 8.07 21.29
CA SER A 116 -3.52 7.79 21.72
C SER A 116 -3.44 7.39 23.20
N ASN A 117 -4.19 8.05 24.08
CA ASN A 117 -4.25 7.72 25.52
C ASN A 117 -4.83 6.31 25.79
N GLN A 118 -5.63 5.76 24.86
CA GLN A 118 -6.12 4.38 24.94
C GLN A 118 -5.09 3.35 24.44
N GLY A 119 -3.88 3.78 24.05
CA GLY A 119 -2.84 2.91 23.51
C GLY A 119 -3.04 2.53 22.04
N LYS A 120 -4.00 3.15 21.36
CA LYS A 120 -4.29 2.90 19.94
C LYS A 120 -3.32 3.71 19.08
N TRP A 121 -2.75 3.07 18.08
CA TRP A 121 -1.83 3.74 17.15
C TRP A 121 -2.59 4.30 15.98
N VAL A 122 -2.16 5.46 15.48
CA VAL A 122 -2.73 6.07 14.29
C VAL A 122 -1.61 6.22 13.27
N VAL A 123 -1.82 5.70 12.06
CA VAL A 123 -0.89 5.86 10.93
C VAL A 123 -1.57 6.72 9.89
N ALA A 124 -0.91 7.79 9.46
CA ALA A 124 -1.44 8.65 8.41
C ALA A 124 -0.39 9.05 7.37
N SER A 125 -0.79 9.08 6.10
CA SER A 125 0.02 9.58 5.01
C SER A 125 0.02 11.10 4.93
N VAL A 126 1.13 11.69 4.49
CA VAL A 126 1.13 13.07 4.02
C VAL A 126 0.44 13.21 2.65
N GLU A 127 -0.13 14.38 2.38
CA GLU A 127 -0.69 14.74 1.07
C GLU A 127 0.38 14.59 -0.01
N ASN A 128 0.02 14.00 -1.15
CA ASN A 128 0.95 13.81 -2.26
C ASN A 128 1.51 15.16 -2.73
N GLY A 129 2.84 15.23 -2.84
CA GLY A 129 3.54 16.46 -3.23
C GLY A 129 3.68 17.51 -2.13
N SER A 130 3.23 17.22 -0.90
CA SER A 130 3.45 18.06 0.28
C SER A 130 4.52 17.48 1.19
N GLU A 131 5.31 18.34 1.84
CA GLU A 131 6.28 17.92 2.87
C GLU A 131 5.59 17.61 4.21
N MET A 132 4.44 18.25 4.46
CA MET A 132 3.71 18.13 5.71
C MET A 132 2.22 18.35 5.47
N SER A 133 1.38 17.55 6.14
CA SER A 133 -0.07 17.72 6.16
C SER A 133 -0.65 17.04 7.40
N TYR A 134 -1.92 17.28 7.69
CA TYR A 134 -2.62 16.69 8.83
C TYR A 134 -3.51 15.53 8.35
N PRO A 135 -3.67 14.46 9.15
CA PRO A 135 -3.23 14.31 10.54
C PRO A 135 -1.79 13.79 10.69
N ALA A 136 -1.07 13.49 9.61
CA ALA A 136 0.27 12.91 9.65
C ALA A 136 1.29 13.71 10.49
N ALA A 137 1.16 15.03 10.54
CA ALA A 137 2.03 15.92 11.34
C ALA A 137 1.62 16.05 12.82
N LEU A 138 0.58 15.35 13.29
CA LEU A 138 0.21 15.37 14.71
C LEU A 138 1.20 14.55 15.54
N PRO A 139 1.62 15.02 16.73
CA PRO A 139 2.51 14.24 17.61
C PRO A 139 1.97 12.88 18.04
N THR A 140 0.65 12.71 18.05
CA THR A 140 -0.04 11.46 18.40
C THR A 140 -0.21 10.50 17.21
N VAL A 141 0.27 10.89 16.02
CA VAL A 141 0.11 10.17 14.77
C VAL A 141 1.48 9.81 14.21
N ILE A 142 1.57 8.59 13.69
CA ILE A 142 2.74 8.11 12.96
C ILE A 142 2.59 8.64 11.53
N GLY A 143 3.29 9.74 11.25
CA GLY A 143 3.30 10.38 9.95
C GLY A 143 4.16 9.61 8.96
N VAL A 144 3.62 9.37 7.77
CA VAL A 144 4.29 8.62 6.70
C VAL A 144 4.44 9.47 5.45
N ASN A 145 5.67 9.53 4.92
CA ASN A 145 5.97 10.07 3.60
C ASN A 145 6.38 8.96 2.63
N GLY A 146 5.87 9.04 1.40
CA GLY A 146 6.22 8.11 0.34
C GLY A 146 7.47 8.53 -0.39
N THR A 147 8.36 7.58 -0.65
CA THR A 147 9.45 7.76 -1.61
C THR A 147 9.71 6.46 -2.36
N LEU A 148 10.39 6.55 -3.50
CA LEU A 148 10.77 5.36 -4.26
C LEU A 148 11.92 4.69 -3.52
N MET A 149 11.69 3.49 -2.99
CA MET A 149 12.73 2.73 -2.28
C MET A 149 13.34 1.64 -3.16
N PRO A 150 14.55 1.12 -2.86
CA PRO A 150 15.17 0.05 -3.64
C PRO A 150 14.35 -1.24 -3.65
N GLU A 151 13.80 -1.63 -2.50
CA GLU A 151 12.99 -2.83 -2.32
C GLU A 151 11.53 -2.45 -2.03
N SER A 152 10.61 -3.32 -2.43
CA SER A 152 9.22 -3.19 -2.01
C SER A 152 9.15 -3.33 -0.50
N GLU A 153 8.34 -2.49 0.15
CA GLU A 153 8.08 -2.56 1.60
C GLU A 153 9.21 -2.01 2.49
N THR A 154 10.29 -1.46 1.93
CA THR A 154 11.32 -0.76 2.74
C THR A 154 10.70 0.42 3.52
N ILE A 155 11.15 0.56 4.77
CA ILE A 155 10.86 1.72 5.63
C ILE A 155 12.13 2.31 6.23
N TRP A 156 12.13 3.63 6.43
CA TRP A 156 13.09 4.39 7.22
C TRP A 156 12.36 5.08 8.37
N VAL A 157 12.99 5.21 9.52
CA VAL A 157 12.36 5.77 10.73
C VAL A 157 13.28 6.81 11.37
N ASP A 158 12.80 8.03 11.55
CA ASP A 158 13.49 9.10 12.27
C ASP A 158 12.50 9.75 13.24
N GLN A 159 12.60 9.39 14.51
CA GLN A 159 11.71 9.87 15.57
C GLN A 159 11.84 11.37 15.85
N GLY A 160 12.93 12.00 15.39
CA GLY A 160 13.15 13.43 15.56
C GLY A 160 12.39 14.29 14.54
N LYS A 161 11.84 13.69 13.49
CA LYS A 161 11.10 14.41 12.44
C LYS A 161 9.62 14.55 12.75
N PRO A 162 8.96 15.62 12.26
CA PRO A 162 7.51 15.76 12.37
C PRO A 162 6.74 14.68 11.58
N ILE A 163 7.35 14.17 10.51
CA ILE A 163 6.88 13.01 9.74
C ILE A 163 7.95 11.93 9.92
N GLN A 164 7.66 10.95 10.76
CA GLN A 164 8.65 10.08 11.38
C GLN A 164 9.08 8.92 10.49
N VAL A 165 8.28 8.58 9.47
CA VAL A 165 8.51 7.37 8.67
C VAL A 165 8.51 7.70 7.19
N ALA A 166 9.52 7.21 6.47
CA ALA A 166 9.52 7.17 5.01
C ALA A 166 9.33 5.73 4.55
N ALA A 167 8.48 5.49 3.55
CA ALA A 167 8.20 4.14 3.06
C ALA A 167 8.04 4.07 1.54
N ASP A 168 8.20 2.86 0.99
CA ASP A 168 8.11 2.63 -0.45
C ASP A 168 6.74 3.01 -1.03
N MET A 169 6.69 4.03 -1.89
CA MET A 169 5.47 4.46 -2.59
C MET A 169 5.31 3.84 -3.98
N THR A 170 6.25 2.99 -4.41
CA THR A 170 6.25 2.41 -5.77
C THR A 170 4.90 1.77 -6.06
N PRO A 171 4.24 2.14 -7.17
CA PRO A 171 2.91 1.62 -7.43
C PRO A 171 2.90 0.11 -7.67
N VAL A 172 1.89 -0.55 -7.12
CA VAL A 172 1.65 -1.98 -7.16
C VAL A 172 0.25 -2.27 -7.68
N TRP A 173 0.07 -3.42 -8.28
CA TRP A 173 -1.25 -3.88 -8.68
C TRP A 173 -1.95 -4.50 -7.49
N THR A 174 -3.16 -4.05 -7.22
CA THR A 174 -3.98 -4.59 -6.13
C THR A 174 -5.11 -5.42 -6.73
N HIS A 175 -5.29 -6.64 -6.20
CA HIS A 175 -6.29 -7.66 -6.55
C HIS A 175 -6.32 -8.28 -7.99
N GLN A 176 -6.90 -9.49 -8.03
CA GLN A 176 -6.89 -10.53 -9.07
C GLN A 176 -7.80 -10.25 -10.27
N ASP A 177 -8.89 -9.53 -10.04
CA ASP A 177 -9.79 -9.09 -11.09
C ASP A 177 -9.29 -7.72 -11.53
N PHE A 178 -8.32 -7.70 -12.44
CA PHE A 178 -7.70 -6.47 -12.97
C PHE A 178 -8.71 -5.48 -13.61
N SER A 179 -10.00 -5.82 -13.60
CA SER A 179 -11.12 -4.96 -13.95
C SER A 179 -11.66 -4.12 -12.76
N VAL A 180 -11.34 -4.51 -11.52
CA VAL A 180 -11.92 -3.95 -10.29
C VAL A 180 -10.90 -3.14 -9.47
N TYR A 181 -9.58 -3.37 -9.62
CA TYR A 181 -8.55 -2.53 -8.95
C TYR A 181 -7.32 -2.23 -9.81
N SER A 182 -6.91 -0.97 -9.73
CA SER A 182 -5.91 -0.31 -10.56
C SER A 182 -4.54 -0.24 -9.87
N LEU A 183 -3.62 0.49 -10.50
CA LEU A 183 -2.27 0.76 -10.01
C LEU A 183 -2.34 1.60 -8.71
N PHE A 184 -2.09 0.99 -7.55
CA PHE A 184 -2.11 1.63 -6.23
C PHE A 184 -0.70 2.05 -5.80
N GLY A 185 -0.49 3.32 -5.48
CA GLY A 185 0.83 3.87 -5.14
C GLY A 185 0.74 5.15 -4.34
N GLY A 186 1.84 5.91 -4.35
CA GLY A 186 1.90 7.20 -3.65
C GLY A 186 1.91 7.05 -2.13
N ASN A 187 1.64 8.15 -1.42
CA ASN A 187 1.74 8.19 0.03
C ASN A 187 0.71 7.28 0.72
N SER A 188 -0.45 7.05 0.09
CA SER A 188 -1.44 6.06 0.56
C SER A 188 -0.84 4.66 0.70
N LYS A 189 -0.14 4.21 -0.34
CA LYS A 189 0.53 2.90 -0.35
C LYS A 189 1.69 2.85 0.65
N ALA A 190 2.45 3.94 0.79
CA ALA A 190 3.50 4.05 1.80
C ALA A 190 2.93 3.91 3.23
N ALA A 191 1.83 4.58 3.55
CA ALA A 191 1.16 4.43 4.85
C ALA A 191 0.62 3.01 5.08
N ALA A 192 0.10 2.36 4.04
CA ALA A 192 -0.37 0.98 4.13
C ALA A 192 0.79 0.01 4.40
N VAL A 193 1.96 0.24 3.79
CA VAL A 193 3.19 -0.49 4.11
C VAL A 193 3.54 -0.35 5.60
N VAL A 194 3.62 0.88 6.11
CA VAL A 194 3.95 1.13 7.53
C VAL A 194 2.94 0.46 8.47
N THR A 195 1.65 0.54 8.14
CA THR A 195 0.58 -0.10 8.91
C THR A 195 0.73 -1.63 8.91
N GLY A 196 1.06 -2.22 7.76
CA GLY A 196 1.35 -3.65 7.64
C GLY A 196 2.54 -4.10 8.47
N HIS A 197 3.64 -3.33 8.49
CA HIS A 197 4.81 -3.59 9.34
C HIS A 197 4.45 -3.57 10.83
N LEU A 198 3.72 -2.55 11.29
CA LEU A 198 3.26 -2.46 12.67
C LEU A 198 2.37 -3.65 13.05
N ALA A 199 1.39 -3.97 12.20
CA ALA A 199 0.48 -5.08 12.44
C ALA A 199 1.22 -6.42 12.51
N ARG A 200 2.18 -6.66 11.59
CA ARG A 200 3.01 -7.86 11.59
C ARG A 200 3.83 -7.97 12.88
N LEU A 201 4.50 -6.90 13.29
CA LEU A 201 5.32 -6.90 14.51
C LEU A 201 4.48 -7.14 15.76
N LEU A 202 3.28 -6.53 15.86
CA LEU A 202 2.34 -6.80 16.96
C LEU A 202 1.90 -8.27 17.00
N LEU A 203 1.63 -8.88 15.85
CA LEU A 203 1.23 -10.28 15.75
C LEU A 203 2.37 -11.25 16.09
N GLU A 204 3.58 -10.99 15.61
CA GLU A 204 4.75 -11.85 15.82
C GLU A 204 5.24 -11.82 17.28
N GLN A 205 5.29 -10.63 17.89
CA GLN A 205 5.96 -10.45 19.17
C GLN A 205 5.02 -10.58 20.37
N ASN A 206 3.70 -10.77 20.14
CA ASN A 206 2.66 -10.71 21.18
C ASN A 206 2.84 -9.51 22.13
N GLN A 207 3.35 -8.39 21.61
CA GLN A 207 3.67 -7.23 22.42
C GLN A 207 2.40 -6.50 22.81
N ASN A 208 2.36 -6.04 24.06
CA ASN A 208 1.40 -5.02 24.47
C ASN A 208 1.79 -3.69 23.81
N GLN A 209 0.78 -2.91 23.38
CA GLN A 209 0.94 -1.60 22.72
C GLN A 209 1.51 -0.49 23.64
N GLN A 210 2.19 -0.86 24.72
CA GLN A 210 2.89 0.07 25.62
C GLN A 210 4.25 0.54 25.05
N ILE A 211 4.78 -0.14 24.04
CA ILE A 211 6.00 0.28 23.34
C ILE A 211 5.65 1.39 22.34
N ASP A 212 6.51 2.39 22.24
CA ASP A 212 6.39 3.42 21.22
C ASP A 212 6.40 2.79 19.80
N PRO A 213 5.42 3.10 18.93
CA PRO A 213 5.31 2.46 17.63
C PRO A 213 6.50 2.75 16.71
N CYS A 214 7.14 3.92 16.80
CA CYS A 214 8.33 4.23 16.00
C CYS A 214 9.54 3.43 16.51
N CYS A 215 9.68 3.21 17.81
CA CYS A 215 10.66 2.28 18.37
C CYS A 215 10.44 0.85 17.87
N LEU A 216 9.19 0.41 17.73
CA LEU A 216 8.86 -0.90 17.18
C LEU A 216 9.23 -0.98 15.70
N LEU A 217 8.84 0.00 14.88
CA LEU A 217 9.19 0.07 13.46
C LEU A 217 10.70 0.10 13.22
N ALA A 218 11.45 0.79 14.08
CA ALA A 218 12.91 0.91 14.00
C ALA A 218 13.62 -0.47 14.00
N GLN A 219 13.00 -1.52 14.56
CA GLN A 219 13.54 -2.89 14.53
C GLN A 219 13.63 -3.48 13.12
N THR A 220 12.86 -2.94 12.17
CA THR A 220 12.80 -3.38 10.77
C THR A 220 13.18 -2.29 9.78
N ALA A 221 13.51 -1.10 10.28
CA ALA A 221 13.91 0.03 9.45
C ALA A 221 15.31 -0.16 8.89
N GLN A 222 15.51 0.18 7.62
CA GLN A 222 16.83 0.10 6.98
C GLN A 222 17.69 1.35 7.26
N ARG A 223 17.07 2.44 7.72
CA ARG A 223 17.74 3.73 7.93
C ARG A 223 17.05 4.52 9.04
N PHE A 224 17.85 5.31 9.76
CA PHE A 224 17.43 6.02 10.99
C PHE A 224 17.49 7.56 10.92
N SER A 225 17.90 8.11 9.78
CA SER A 225 17.94 9.56 9.54
C SER A 225 18.07 9.84 8.03
N TRP A 226 17.50 10.94 7.55
CA TRP A 226 17.61 11.40 6.15
C TRP A 226 17.38 12.90 6.03
N LEU A 227 17.88 13.49 4.95
CA LEU A 227 17.54 14.85 4.53
C LEU A 227 16.25 14.82 3.70
N ASP A 228 15.40 15.84 3.83
CA ASP A 228 14.08 15.85 3.17
C ASP A 228 14.20 15.88 1.64
N GLU A 229 15.29 16.45 1.11
CA GLU A 229 15.62 16.43 -0.31
C GLU A 229 15.90 15.01 -0.83
N GLU A 230 16.30 14.08 0.03
CA GLU A 230 16.49 12.67 -0.35
C GLU A 230 15.16 11.96 -0.64
N LEU A 231 14.05 12.40 -0.03
CA LEU A 231 12.73 11.83 -0.30
C LEU A 231 12.19 12.28 -1.66
N GLN A 232 12.52 13.51 -2.07
CA GLN A 232 12.09 14.10 -3.35
C GLN A 232 12.93 13.63 -4.53
N ARG A 233 14.18 13.21 -4.27
CA ARG A 233 14.96 12.50 -5.27
C ARG A 233 14.23 11.19 -5.55
N SER A 234 13.69 11.06 -6.76
CA SER A 234 13.66 9.74 -7.36
C SER A 234 15.09 9.24 -7.18
N PRO A 235 15.32 8.06 -6.55
CA PRO A 235 16.65 7.51 -6.61
C PRO A 235 17.06 7.64 -8.06
N ASN A 236 18.34 7.97 -8.30
CA ASN A 236 18.93 7.38 -9.47
C ASN A 236 18.66 5.89 -9.29
N LEU A 237 17.55 5.45 -9.86
CA LEU A 237 17.34 4.14 -10.39
C LEU A 237 18.41 4.07 -11.49
N GLU A 238 19.69 4.13 -11.09
CA GLU A 238 20.66 3.10 -11.35
C GLU A 238 19.96 1.81 -10.95
N ILE A 239 19.02 1.45 -11.82
CA ILE A 239 18.77 0.13 -12.30
C ILE A 239 20.18 -0.39 -12.58
N THR A 240 20.83 -0.88 -11.54
CA THR A 240 21.88 -1.85 -11.71
C THR A 240 21.21 -2.89 -12.58
N GLN A 241 21.64 -3.00 -13.84
CA GLN A 241 21.03 -3.95 -14.74
C GLN A 241 21.06 -5.30 -14.01
N PRO A 242 19.90 -5.90 -13.73
CA PRO A 242 19.93 -7.19 -13.09
C PRO A 242 20.73 -8.11 -14.00
N VAL A 243 21.73 -8.78 -13.43
CA VAL A 243 22.52 -9.76 -14.18
C VAL A 243 21.55 -10.82 -14.67
N TYR A 244 21.45 -10.96 -15.99
CA TYR A 244 20.66 -12.01 -16.63
C TYR A 244 21.12 -13.37 -16.09
N GLY A 245 20.29 -14.00 -15.27
CA GLY A 245 20.55 -15.32 -14.76
C GLY A 245 19.82 -16.29 -15.67
N HIS A 246 20.47 -16.75 -16.74
CA HIS A 246 19.93 -17.68 -17.76
C HIS A 246 19.20 -18.91 -17.17
N THR A 247 17.99 -18.73 -16.65
CA THR A 247 17.25 -19.73 -15.87
C THR A 247 15.95 -20.14 -16.55
N LEU A 248 15.38 -19.28 -17.40
CA LEU A 248 14.22 -19.63 -18.21
C LEU A 248 14.63 -20.47 -19.44
N PRO A 249 13.87 -21.54 -19.77
CA PRO A 249 14.02 -22.25 -21.03
C PRO A 249 13.90 -21.30 -22.23
N ILE A 250 14.73 -21.48 -23.25
CA ILE A 250 14.82 -20.53 -24.38
C ILE A 250 13.51 -20.39 -25.16
N ASN A 251 12.72 -21.46 -25.24
CA ASN A 251 11.37 -21.44 -25.83
C ASN A 251 10.39 -20.60 -25.02
N VAL A 252 10.47 -20.64 -23.69
CA VAL A 252 9.66 -19.80 -22.79
C VAL A 252 10.05 -18.33 -22.96
N LEU A 253 11.34 -18.03 -22.95
CA LEU A 253 11.86 -16.68 -23.16
C LEU A 253 11.43 -16.09 -24.52
N ASN A 254 11.46 -16.89 -25.59
CA ASN A 254 11.02 -16.43 -26.92
C ASN A 254 9.53 -16.13 -26.95
N ARG A 255 8.68 -16.99 -26.36
CA ARG A 255 7.24 -16.72 -26.24
C ARG A 255 6.95 -15.45 -25.44
N ILE A 256 7.70 -15.19 -24.37
CA ILE A 256 7.59 -13.93 -23.61
C ILE A 256 7.93 -12.72 -24.48
N LYS A 257 9.00 -12.79 -25.29
CA LYS A 257 9.37 -11.72 -26.22
C LYS A 257 8.26 -11.45 -27.25
N ASP A 258 7.64 -12.51 -27.78
CA ASP A 258 6.55 -12.38 -28.75
C ASP A 258 5.33 -11.67 -28.15
N ILE A 259 4.96 -12.03 -26.91
CA ILE A 259 3.86 -11.36 -26.18
C ILE A 259 4.20 -9.88 -25.96
N VAL A 260 5.40 -9.57 -25.45
CA VAL A 260 5.83 -8.19 -25.22
C VAL A 260 5.76 -7.37 -26.51
N SER A 261 6.24 -7.90 -27.63
CA SER A 261 6.16 -7.23 -28.92
C SER A 261 4.73 -7.00 -29.41
N CYS A 262 3.82 -7.95 -29.16
CA CYS A 262 2.41 -7.82 -29.50
C CYS A 262 1.73 -6.66 -28.74
N TYR A 263 2.01 -6.53 -27.44
CA TYR A 263 1.39 -5.50 -26.61
C TYR A 263 2.07 -4.13 -26.69
N CYS A 264 3.39 -4.07 -26.84
CA CYS A 264 4.15 -2.81 -26.87
C CYS A 264 4.38 -2.25 -28.28
N ASN A 265 3.88 -2.91 -29.33
CA ASN A 265 4.05 -2.52 -30.74
C ASN A 265 5.52 -2.21 -31.11
N THR A 266 6.46 -2.98 -30.55
CA THR A 266 7.90 -2.79 -30.73
C THR A 266 8.56 -4.02 -31.36
N ARG A 267 9.67 -3.81 -32.08
CA ARG A 267 10.46 -4.91 -32.64
C ARG A 267 11.18 -5.67 -31.52
N THR A 268 11.08 -7.00 -31.56
CA THR A 268 11.71 -7.94 -30.63
C THR A 268 13.22 -7.70 -30.50
N GLY A 269 13.74 -7.53 -29.27
CA GLY A 269 15.19 -7.59 -28.99
C GLY A 269 15.80 -6.38 -28.27
N ASP A 270 15.06 -5.31 -28.02
CA ASP A 270 15.59 -4.18 -27.23
C ASP A 270 15.45 -4.45 -25.72
N HIS A 271 16.58 -4.74 -25.07
CA HIS A 271 16.65 -4.96 -23.62
C HIS A 271 16.39 -3.68 -22.80
N HIS A 272 16.52 -2.51 -23.42
CA HIS A 272 16.25 -1.20 -22.82
C HIS A 272 14.82 -0.73 -23.05
N LEU A 273 13.97 -1.56 -23.68
CA LEU A 273 12.58 -1.24 -23.92
C LEU A 273 11.85 -0.94 -22.60
N LEU A 274 11.47 0.33 -22.42
CA LEU A 274 10.62 0.77 -21.32
C LEU A 274 9.19 0.27 -21.58
N LEU A 275 8.78 -0.85 -20.98
CA LEU A 275 7.46 -1.44 -21.24
C LEU A 275 6.32 -0.49 -20.88
N SER A 276 6.48 0.28 -19.80
CA SER A 276 5.51 1.27 -19.35
C SER A 276 5.38 2.51 -20.24
N LYS A 277 6.42 2.86 -21.01
CA LYS A 277 6.39 4.02 -21.93
C LYS A 277 6.07 3.66 -23.37
N ASN A 278 6.25 2.39 -23.75
CA ASN A 278 6.06 1.91 -25.11
C ASN A 278 4.71 1.18 -25.28
N GLY A 279 3.62 1.74 -24.75
CA GLY A 279 2.27 1.37 -25.20
C GLY A 279 1.54 0.26 -24.43
N LEU A 280 2.09 -0.30 -23.35
CA LEU A 280 1.29 -1.15 -22.47
C LEU A 280 0.32 -0.27 -21.65
N SER A 281 -0.90 -0.08 -22.15
CA SER A 281 -1.93 0.70 -21.45
C SER A 281 -2.47 -0.06 -20.22
N GLN A 282 -2.99 0.67 -19.23
CA GLN A 282 -3.61 0.06 -18.04
C GLN A 282 -4.70 -0.96 -18.41
N ASN A 283 -5.46 -0.71 -19.48
CA ASN A 283 -6.53 -1.60 -19.94
C ASN A 283 -6.01 -2.90 -20.57
N GLN A 284 -4.80 -2.89 -21.12
CA GLN A 284 -4.17 -4.06 -21.72
C GLN A 284 -3.42 -4.90 -20.69
N PHE A 285 -2.95 -4.28 -19.61
CA PHE A 285 -2.20 -4.92 -18.54
C PHE A 285 -2.84 -6.23 -18.01
N PRO A 286 -4.17 -6.29 -17.72
CA PRO A 286 -4.84 -7.54 -17.35
C PRO A 286 -4.55 -8.73 -18.26
N ASN A 287 -4.70 -8.51 -19.56
CA ASN A 287 -4.57 -9.57 -20.56
C ASN A 287 -3.09 -9.89 -20.79
N PHE A 288 -2.25 -8.87 -20.81
CA PHE A 288 -0.80 -9.04 -20.90
C PHE A 288 -0.26 -9.93 -19.77
N ILE A 289 -0.64 -9.68 -18.52
CA ILE A 289 -0.18 -10.52 -17.40
C ILE A 289 -0.74 -11.94 -17.48
N ARG A 290 -1.99 -12.12 -17.90
CA ARG A 290 -2.57 -13.46 -18.11
C ARG A 290 -1.84 -14.23 -19.19
N ASP A 291 -1.47 -13.59 -20.29
CA ASP A 291 -0.71 -14.21 -21.37
C ASP A 291 0.68 -14.64 -20.89
N ILE A 292 1.37 -13.78 -20.13
CA ILE A 292 2.67 -14.10 -19.52
C ILE A 292 2.55 -15.26 -18.52
N ALA A 293 1.56 -15.23 -17.63
CA ALA A 293 1.26 -16.30 -16.69
C ALA A 293 1.06 -17.65 -17.38
N SER A 294 0.33 -17.67 -18.49
CA SER A 294 0.10 -18.88 -19.29
C SER A 294 1.38 -19.48 -19.90
N VAL A 295 2.36 -18.64 -20.23
CA VAL A 295 3.64 -19.06 -20.81
C VAL A 295 4.59 -19.60 -19.76
N VAL A 296 4.63 -18.95 -18.59
CA VAL A 296 5.52 -19.30 -17.49
C VAL A 296 4.97 -20.48 -16.68
N GLY A 297 3.65 -20.70 -16.69
CA GLY A 297 3.00 -21.77 -15.93
C GLY A 297 2.77 -21.43 -14.46
N ILE A 298 2.82 -20.15 -14.10
CA ILE A 298 2.62 -19.66 -12.73
C ILE A 298 1.37 -18.79 -12.74
N PRO A 299 0.44 -18.93 -11.78
CA PRO A 299 -0.74 -18.09 -11.72
C PRO A 299 -0.38 -16.61 -11.66
N ALA A 300 -1.08 -15.77 -12.41
CA ALA A 300 -0.84 -14.32 -12.48
C ALA A 300 -0.80 -13.64 -11.10
N ASN A 301 -1.55 -14.17 -10.14
CA ASN A 301 -1.67 -13.65 -8.78
C ASN A 301 -0.41 -13.89 -7.94
N ASP A 302 0.30 -14.99 -8.19
CA ASP A 302 1.49 -15.38 -7.42
C ASP A 302 2.74 -14.65 -7.90
N MET A 303 2.62 -13.91 -9.01
CA MET A 303 3.70 -13.16 -9.62
C MET A 303 3.96 -11.79 -8.99
N GLN A 304 3.14 -11.28 -8.06
CA GLN A 304 3.42 -10.07 -7.26
C GLN A 304 4.02 -8.87 -8.04
N TRP A 305 3.27 -8.36 -9.01
CA TRP A 305 3.76 -7.32 -9.92
C TRP A 305 3.87 -5.92 -9.30
N THR A 306 4.98 -5.23 -9.57
CA THR A 306 5.18 -3.80 -9.27
C THR A 306 5.46 -3.03 -10.56
N PHE A 307 5.23 -1.70 -10.56
CA PHE A 307 5.55 -0.85 -11.72
C PHE A 307 7.03 -0.94 -12.13
N ARG A 308 7.94 -1.22 -11.17
CA ARG A 308 9.37 -1.38 -11.42
C ARG A 308 9.68 -2.54 -12.37
N HIS A 309 8.91 -3.63 -12.32
CA HIS A 309 9.12 -4.77 -13.21
C HIS A 309 8.88 -4.38 -14.67
N PHE A 310 8.13 -3.32 -14.94
CA PHE A 310 7.85 -2.82 -16.30
C PHE A 310 8.72 -1.63 -16.69
N SER A 311 9.70 -1.26 -15.85
CA SER A 311 10.62 -0.17 -16.15
C SER A 311 11.57 -0.51 -17.28
N SER A 312 11.93 -1.79 -17.49
CA SER A 312 12.63 -2.25 -18.69
C SER A 312 12.36 -3.74 -18.94
N PHE A 313 12.59 -4.20 -20.16
CA PHE A 313 12.52 -5.63 -20.48
C PHE A 313 13.45 -6.48 -19.59
N SER A 314 14.64 -5.97 -19.25
CA SER A 314 15.56 -6.68 -18.35
C SER A 314 15.00 -6.91 -16.95
N HIS A 315 14.35 -5.92 -16.33
CA HIS A 315 13.71 -6.13 -15.02
C HIS A 315 12.53 -7.07 -15.09
N PHE A 316 11.75 -6.94 -16.15
CA PHE A 316 10.60 -7.79 -16.38
C PHE A 316 11.02 -9.26 -16.43
N ILE A 317 12.06 -9.58 -17.21
CA ILE A 317 12.60 -10.93 -17.28
C ILE A 317 13.25 -11.37 -15.97
N CYS A 318 14.05 -10.52 -15.32
CA CYS A 318 14.67 -10.88 -14.04
C CYS A 318 13.63 -11.24 -12.97
N HIS A 319 12.52 -10.50 -12.92
CA HIS A 319 11.42 -10.82 -12.01
C HIS A 319 10.79 -12.17 -12.33
N ILE A 320 10.50 -12.45 -13.60
CA ILE A 320 9.97 -13.76 -14.03
C ILE A 320 10.95 -14.89 -13.69
N GLU A 321 12.24 -14.71 -13.97
CA GLU A 321 13.31 -15.67 -13.64
C GLU A 321 13.35 -15.99 -12.14
N ARG A 322 13.25 -14.96 -11.28
CA ARG A 322 13.21 -15.14 -9.82
C ARG A 322 12.02 -15.97 -9.37
N ILE A 323 10.82 -15.69 -9.88
CA ILE A 323 9.62 -16.44 -9.52
C ILE A 323 9.73 -17.88 -10.04
N TYR A 324 10.12 -18.06 -11.29
CA TYR A 324 10.30 -19.38 -11.92
C TYR A 324 11.29 -20.25 -11.16
N HIS A 325 12.41 -19.67 -10.71
CA HIS A 325 13.40 -20.38 -9.92
C HIS A 325 12.93 -20.70 -8.50
N HIS A 326 12.10 -19.86 -7.89
CA HIS A 326 11.50 -20.16 -6.58
C HIS A 326 10.52 -21.33 -6.65
N GLU A 327 9.59 -21.31 -7.61
CA GLU A 327 8.58 -22.38 -7.81
C GLU A 327 9.23 -23.73 -8.12
N SER A 328 10.23 -23.75 -9.01
CA SER A 328 10.93 -25.00 -9.38
C SER A 328 11.68 -25.67 -8.22
N LYS A 329 12.04 -24.92 -7.16
CA LYS A 329 12.63 -25.47 -5.93
C LYS A 329 11.60 -25.97 -4.92
N THR A 330 10.35 -25.51 -4.98
CA THR A 330 9.28 -25.93 -4.07
C THR A 330 8.67 -27.27 -4.48
N TYR A 331 8.82 -27.66 -5.75
CA TYR A 331 8.31 -28.91 -6.32
C TYR A 331 9.38 -29.98 -6.63
N ALA A 332 10.63 -29.77 -6.17
CA ALA A 332 11.76 -30.69 -6.33
C ALA A 332 12.15 -31.33 -4.99
#